data_AF-A0A550GRS0-F1
#
_entry.id   AF-A0A550GRS0-F1
#
_cell.length_a   1.000
_cell.length_b   1.000
_cell.length_c   1.000
_cell.angle_alpha   90.00
_cell.angle_beta   90.00
_cell.angle_gamma   90.00
#
_symmetry.space_group_name_H-M   'P 1'
#
loop_
_entity.id
_entity.type
_entity.pdbx_description
1 polymer ?
#
loop_
_entity_poly.entity_id
_entity_poly.type
_entity_poly.pdbx_seq_one_letter_code
_entity_poly.pdbx_strand_id
1 'polypeptide(L)'
;MQKVTVLSPSKLLDMPVIDCHVHTWMLRKGLDEASIHLQTEALVEIVEEGRLEAIYAFDSLSHFPLYLKVRHPGLFYAGGYAPWTGRTDQLPDPDWATYIPRLMELGYDGVGEMGSKPATRDSHVPLDSPYYRGFWGACEEHRFPVLCHVGDVEDFWHEETTPGWAKERGWGYWNGDYPGQEELYSEIESVL
;
A
#
# COMPACT_ATOMS: atom_id res chain seq x y z
N MET A 1 34.50 -11.11 4.16
CA MET A 1 33.57 -11.51 5.23
C MET A 1 33.14 -10.25 5.98
N GLN A 2 31.92 -9.75 5.74
CA GLN A 2 31.34 -8.68 6.54
C GLN A 2 31.06 -9.21 7.95
N LYS A 3 31.55 -8.52 8.98
CA LYS A 3 31.21 -8.84 10.37
C LYS A 3 29.73 -8.54 10.57
N VAL A 4 28.93 -9.58 10.73
CA VAL A 4 27.56 -9.43 11.25
C VAL A 4 27.69 -8.96 12.68
N THR A 5 27.33 -7.70 12.92
CA THR A 5 27.33 -7.13 14.27
C THR A 5 26.06 -7.59 14.95
N VAL A 6 26.19 -8.54 15.88
CA VAL A 6 25.05 -8.99 16.70
C VAL A 6 24.65 -7.83 17.62
N LEU A 7 23.48 -7.25 17.39
CA LEU A 7 22.91 -6.22 18.26
C LEU A 7 22.57 -6.86 19.61
N SER A 8 22.88 -6.16 20.71
CA SER A 8 22.43 -6.59 22.02
C SER A 8 20.90 -6.46 22.10
N PRO A 9 20.19 -7.39 22.78
CA PRO A 9 18.73 -7.31 22.94
C PRO A 9 18.26 -5.96 23.51
N SER A 10 19.07 -5.31 24.35
CA SER A 10 18.79 -3.96 24.87
C SER A 10 18.68 -2.88 23.79
N LYS A 11 19.47 -2.96 22.70
CA LYS A 11 19.42 -1.99 21.61
C LYS A 11 18.17 -2.15 20.73
N LEU A 12 17.55 -3.33 20.74
CA LEU A 12 16.27 -3.55 20.04
C LEU A 12 15.10 -2.90 20.78
N LEU A 13 15.19 -2.76 22.11
CA LEU A 13 14.14 -2.15 22.93
C LEU A 13 14.05 -0.62 22.76
N ASP A 14 15.14 0.02 22.37
CA ASP A 14 15.22 1.48 22.19
C ASP A 14 15.11 1.89 20.71
N MET A 15 14.89 0.94 19.80
CA MET A 15 14.79 1.23 18.37
C MET A 15 13.39 1.77 18.05
N PRO A 16 13.27 2.92 17.35
CA PRO A 16 11.96 3.40 16.92
C PRO A 16 11.36 2.39 15.94
N VAL A 17 10.11 2.02 16.18
CA VAL A 17 9.35 1.10 15.32
C VAL A 17 8.25 1.90 14.64
N ILE A 18 8.21 1.86 13.32
CA ILE A 18 7.14 2.46 12.52
C ILE A 18 6.37 1.32 11.88
N ASP A 19 5.05 1.32 12.04
CA ASP A 19 4.21 0.46 11.22
C ASP A 19 3.98 1.14 9.88
N CYS A 20 4.62 0.59 8.84
CA CYS A 20 4.62 1.18 7.50
C CYS A 20 3.40 0.79 6.66
N HIS A 21 2.42 0.04 7.16
CA HIS A 21 1.30 -0.42 6.33
C HIS A 21 0.00 -0.59 7.11
N VAL A 22 -0.76 0.50 7.29
CA VAL A 22 -2.02 0.46 8.02
C VAL A 22 -3.20 0.93 7.18
N HIS A 23 -4.16 0.04 7.02
CA HIS A 23 -5.47 0.35 6.44
C HIS A 23 -6.44 0.92 7.48
N THR A 24 -7.38 1.74 7.02
CA THR A 24 -8.44 2.34 7.86
C THR A 24 -9.74 1.53 7.76
N TRP A 25 -9.75 0.29 8.29
CA TRP A 25 -10.81 -0.70 8.01
C TRP A 25 -12.22 -0.29 8.45
N MET A 26 -12.36 0.49 9.53
CA MET A 26 -13.67 0.95 10.02
C MET A 26 -14.33 1.93 9.04
N LEU A 27 -13.52 2.62 8.23
CA LEU A 27 -13.99 3.61 7.26
C LEU A 27 -14.41 3.00 5.91
N ARG A 28 -14.22 1.69 5.72
CA ARG A 28 -14.59 1.00 4.47
C ARG A 28 -16.09 1.07 4.16
N LYS A 29 -16.94 1.28 5.18
CA LYS A 29 -18.40 1.29 5.05
C LYS A 29 -19.01 2.70 5.05
N GLY A 30 -18.24 3.73 5.40
CA GLY A 30 -18.73 5.11 5.50
C GLY A 30 -17.76 6.02 6.26
N LEU A 31 -17.87 7.33 6.01
CA LEU A 31 -17.09 8.38 6.65
C LEU A 31 -17.99 9.22 7.58
N ASP A 32 -18.61 8.57 8.56
CA ASP A 32 -19.34 9.26 9.61
C ASP A 32 -18.44 9.62 10.80
N GLU A 33 -18.87 10.60 11.59
CA GLU A 33 -18.10 11.13 12.73
C GLU A 33 -17.78 10.05 13.77
N ALA A 34 -18.69 9.11 14.03
CA ALA A 34 -18.46 8.05 14.99
C ALA A 34 -17.40 7.06 14.49
N SER A 35 -17.47 6.67 13.21
CA SER A 35 -16.47 5.79 12.59
C SER A 35 -15.08 6.44 12.53
N ILE A 36 -15.01 7.75 12.20
CA ILE A 36 -13.77 8.54 12.23
C ILE A 36 -13.19 8.58 13.64
N HIS A 37 -14.01 8.87 14.65
CA HIS A 37 -13.57 8.91 16.05
C HIS A 37 -13.06 7.55 16.52
N LEU A 38 -13.83 6.48 16.32
CA LEU A 38 -13.43 5.12 16.74
C LEU A 38 -12.15 4.64 16.05
N GLN A 39 -12.00 4.87 14.74
CA GLN A 39 -10.78 4.50 14.02
C GLN A 39 -9.59 5.32 14.52
N THR A 40 -9.79 6.61 14.84
CA THR A 40 -8.72 7.48 15.36
C THR A 40 -8.25 7.00 16.73
N GLU A 41 -9.16 6.80 17.68
CA GLU A 41 -8.83 6.32 19.04
C GLU A 41 -8.10 4.98 18.97
N ALA A 42 -8.60 4.02 18.17
CA ALA A 42 -7.97 2.72 18.03
C ALA A 42 -6.54 2.81 17.47
N LEU A 43 -6.29 3.69 16.49
CA LEU A 43 -4.96 3.86 15.93
C LEU A 43 -3.99 4.55 16.89
N VAL A 44 -4.46 5.54 17.66
CA VAL A 44 -3.64 6.20 18.69
C VAL A 44 -3.30 5.22 19.81
N GLU A 45 -4.27 4.43 20.28
CA GLU A 45 -4.05 3.38 21.28
C GLU A 45 -3.01 2.35 20.78
N ILE A 46 -3.08 1.94 19.51
CA ILE A 46 -2.08 1.05 18.90
C ILE A 46 -0.68 1.67 18.92
N VAL A 47 -0.54 2.97 18.62
CA VAL A 47 0.76 3.65 18.68
C VAL A 47 1.29 3.64 20.12
N GLU A 48 0.46 4.03 21.09
CA GLU A 48 0.85 4.18 22.49
C GLU A 48 1.16 2.83 23.16
N GLU A 49 0.25 1.86 23.07
CA GLU A 49 0.40 0.55 23.70
C GLU A 49 1.39 -0.34 22.94
N GLY A 50 1.42 -0.25 21.62
CA GLY A 50 2.37 -0.95 20.76
C GLY A 50 3.79 -0.37 20.82
N ARG A 51 3.97 0.79 21.48
CA ARG A 51 5.22 1.55 21.55
C ARG A 51 5.80 1.83 20.17
N LEU A 52 4.92 2.16 19.23
CA LEU A 52 5.30 2.61 17.90
C LEU A 52 5.70 4.08 17.98
N GLU A 53 6.67 4.47 17.17
CA GLU A 53 7.02 5.87 16.94
C GLU A 53 5.96 6.55 16.07
N ALA A 54 5.50 5.85 15.04
CA ALA A 54 4.50 6.35 14.11
C ALA A 54 3.81 5.22 13.33
N ILE A 55 2.73 5.58 12.65
CA ILE A 55 2.02 4.74 11.67
C ILE A 55 2.00 5.44 10.31
N TYR A 56 2.27 4.70 9.23
CA TYR A 56 1.94 5.12 7.88
C TYR A 56 0.55 4.60 7.51
N ALA A 57 -0.43 5.52 7.56
CA ALA A 57 -1.81 5.21 7.28
C ALA A 57 -2.15 5.61 5.85
N PHE A 58 -2.98 4.80 5.20
CA PHE A 58 -3.51 5.14 3.88
C PHE A 58 -4.92 4.62 3.69
N ASP A 59 -5.61 5.23 2.74
CA ASP A 59 -6.84 4.70 2.20
C ASP A 59 -6.96 5.09 0.72
N SER A 60 -7.95 4.53 0.03
CA SER A 60 -8.03 4.69 -1.42
C SER A 60 -8.80 5.92 -1.91
N LEU A 61 -9.61 6.58 -1.09
CA LEU A 61 -10.59 7.57 -1.60
C LEU A 61 -10.97 8.69 -0.60
N SER A 62 -10.38 8.71 0.58
CA SER A 62 -10.62 9.70 1.62
C SER A 62 -9.32 10.43 1.98
N HIS A 63 -9.46 11.61 2.58
CA HIS A 63 -8.33 12.37 3.12
C HIS A 63 -8.09 12.06 4.62
N PHE A 64 -8.60 10.94 5.13
CA PHE A 64 -8.49 10.58 6.54
C PHE A 64 -7.03 10.44 7.03
N PRO A 65 -6.07 9.92 6.25
CA PRO A 65 -4.67 9.94 6.66
C PRO A 65 -4.12 11.36 6.89
N LEU A 66 -4.51 12.34 6.08
CA LEU A 66 -4.17 13.74 6.31
C LEU A 66 -4.84 14.29 7.57
N TYR A 67 -6.10 13.91 7.82
CA TYR A 67 -6.80 14.25 9.06
C TYR A 67 -6.04 13.74 10.29
N LEU A 68 -5.60 12.48 10.30
CA LEU A 68 -4.80 11.90 11.39
C LEU A 68 -3.50 12.68 11.58
N LYS A 69 -2.77 12.93 10.50
CA LYS A 69 -1.50 13.68 10.53
C LYS A 69 -1.65 15.09 11.10
N VAL A 70 -2.73 15.78 10.75
CA VAL A 70 -3.02 17.13 11.27
C VAL A 70 -3.45 17.09 12.74
N ARG A 71 -4.27 16.11 13.13
CA ARG A 71 -4.81 16.00 14.51
C ARG A 71 -3.79 15.47 15.51
N HIS A 72 -2.86 14.65 15.07
CA HIS A 72 -1.84 14.01 15.91
C HIS A 72 -0.44 14.18 15.29
N PRO A 73 0.11 15.41 15.31
CA PRO A 73 1.41 15.68 14.71
C PRO A 73 2.51 14.77 15.28
N GLY A 74 3.28 14.14 14.39
CA GLY A 74 4.38 13.24 14.74
C GLY A 74 4.00 11.77 14.89
N LEU A 75 2.71 11.44 15.05
CA LEU A 75 2.27 10.04 15.20
C LEU A 75 1.89 9.36 13.87
N PHE A 76 1.58 10.14 12.84
CA PHE A 76 1.12 9.60 11.56
C PHE A 76 1.84 10.20 10.37
N TYR A 77 2.20 9.31 9.45
CA TYR A 77 2.50 9.62 8.06
C TYR A 77 1.27 9.30 7.19
N ALA A 78 1.06 10.06 6.13
CA ALA A 78 -0.12 9.96 5.27
C ALA A 78 0.24 9.44 3.88
N GLY A 79 -0.32 8.30 3.50
CA GLY A 79 -0.20 7.73 2.17
C GLY A 79 -1.26 8.23 1.21
N GLY A 80 -0.82 8.78 0.09
CA GLY A 80 -1.65 9.22 -1.02
C GLY A 80 -2.11 8.06 -1.89
N TYR A 81 -3.15 8.29 -2.68
CA TYR A 81 -3.73 7.28 -3.56
C TYR A 81 -3.01 7.21 -4.91
N ALA A 82 -2.81 5.99 -5.39
CA ALA A 82 -2.61 5.70 -6.81
C ALA A 82 -3.42 4.42 -7.14
N PRO A 83 -4.01 4.33 -8.34
CA PRO A 83 -4.82 3.19 -8.75
C PRO A 83 -3.96 1.94 -8.92
N TRP A 84 -4.55 0.82 -8.57
CA TRP A 84 -3.99 -0.51 -8.73
C TRP A 84 -4.17 -0.97 -10.17
N THR A 85 -3.41 -1.97 -10.60
CA THR A 85 -3.44 -2.46 -11.99
C THR A 85 -4.87 -2.84 -12.43
N GLY A 86 -5.67 -3.39 -11.52
CA GLY A 86 -7.07 -3.76 -11.75
C GLY A 86 -8.10 -2.64 -11.59
N ARG A 87 -7.70 -1.39 -11.30
CA ARG A 87 -8.61 -0.27 -11.02
C ARG A 87 -8.20 1.06 -11.66
N THR A 88 -7.51 1.00 -12.80
CA THR A 88 -7.09 2.20 -13.54
C THR A 88 -8.26 3.02 -14.08
N ASP A 89 -9.46 2.43 -14.17
CA ASP A 89 -10.72 3.10 -14.49
C ASP A 89 -11.08 4.21 -13.51
N GLN A 90 -10.60 4.13 -12.26
CA GLN A 90 -10.80 5.18 -11.25
C GLN A 90 -10.02 6.46 -11.55
N LEU A 91 -8.99 6.36 -12.38
CA LEU A 91 -8.17 7.49 -12.79
C LEU A 91 -7.64 7.22 -14.21
N PRO A 92 -8.46 7.31 -15.27
CA PRO A 92 -8.17 6.70 -16.57
C PRO A 92 -7.11 7.45 -17.41
N ASP A 93 -6.96 8.76 -17.23
CA ASP A 93 -5.99 9.58 -17.97
C ASP A 93 -5.33 10.61 -17.02
N PRO A 94 -4.48 10.14 -16.08
CA PRO A 94 -3.84 11.00 -15.10
C PRO A 94 -2.70 11.80 -15.71
N ASP A 95 -2.69 13.11 -15.44
CA ASP A 95 -1.47 13.91 -15.52
C ASP A 95 -0.61 13.67 -14.27
N TRP A 96 0.21 12.62 -14.32
CA TRP A 96 1.08 12.22 -13.20
C TRP A 96 2.08 13.29 -12.78
N ALA A 97 2.58 14.08 -13.73
CA ALA A 97 3.54 15.14 -13.48
C ALA A 97 2.92 16.28 -12.65
N THR A 98 1.61 16.49 -12.74
CA THR A 98 0.88 17.42 -11.87
C THR A 98 0.35 16.73 -10.61
N TYR A 99 -0.11 15.48 -10.73
CA TYR A 99 -0.78 14.76 -9.65
C TYR A 99 0.14 14.48 -8.45
N ILE A 100 1.36 13.97 -8.69
CA ILE A 100 2.29 13.62 -7.62
C ILE A 100 2.73 14.85 -6.80
N PRO A 101 3.19 15.96 -7.41
CA PRO A 101 3.45 17.20 -6.66
C PRO A 101 2.25 17.69 -5.87
N ARG A 102 1.04 17.53 -6.40
CA ARG A 102 -0.17 17.95 -5.70
C ARG A 102 -0.42 17.13 -4.43
N LEU A 103 -0.14 15.83 -4.44
CA LEU A 103 -0.20 15.02 -3.22
C LEU A 103 0.80 15.53 -2.17
N MET A 104 2.03 15.86 -2.58
CA MET A 104 3.04 16.42 -1.69
C MET A 104 2.61 17.77 -1.11
N GLU A 105 2.05 18.67 -1.93
CA GLU A 105 1.51 19.97 -1.49
C GLU A 105 0.40 19.83 -0.44
N LEU A 106 -0.43 18.79 -0.56
CA LEU A 106 -1.48 18.48 0.42
C LEU A 106 -0.92 17.92 1.73
N GLY A 107 0.34 17.49 1.75
CA GLY A 107 1.03 16.97 2.93
C GLY A 107 1.07 15.45 3.03
N TYR A 108 0.81 14.72 1.94
CA TYR A 108 1.09 13.28 1.88
C TYR A 108 2.60 13.03 1.89
N ASP A 109 3.02 11.91 2.49
CA ASP A 109 4.43 11.52 2.67
C ASP A 109 4.91 10.51 1.63
N GLY A 110 3.99 9.92 0.87
CA GLY A 110 4.25 8.94 -0.17
C GLY A 110 2.95 8.45 -0.79
N VAL A 111 3.05 7.42 -1.63
CA VAL A 111 1.90 6.61 -2.05
C VAL A 111 1.70 5.50 -1.01
N GLY A 112 0.47 5.40 -0.50
CA GLY A 112 0.13 4.57 0.64
C GLY A 112 0.14 3.07 0.36
N GLU A 113 -0.45 2.70 -0.77
CA GLU A 113 -0.39 1.36 -1.35
C GLU A 113 -0.94 1.44 -2.78
N MET A 114 -0.19 0.93 -3.73
CA MET A 114 -0.61 0.65 -5.10
C MET A 114 0.01 -0.69 -5.54
N GLY A 115 -0.24 -1.12 -6.77
CA GLY A 115 0.46 -2.28 -7.32
C GLY A 115 -0.45 -3.29 -7.98
N SER A 116 0.06 -4.51 -8.11
CA SER A 116 -0.55 -5.62 -8.84
C SER A 116 -1.16 -6.64 -7.88
N LYS A 117 -2.16 -6.21 -7.11
CA LYS A 117 -3.09 -7.18 -6.53
C LYS A 117 -3.69 -8.03 -7.64
N PRO A 118 -3.76 -9.35 -7.49
CA PRO A 118 -4.24 -10.21 -8.56
C PRO A 118 -5.61 -9.77 -9.09
N ALA A 119 -5.64 -9.48 -10.38
CA ALA A 119 -6.82 -9.17 -11.17
C ALA A 119 -6.74 -9.96 -12.49
N THR A 120 -7.88 -10.22 -13.12
CA THR A 120 -7.91 -10.89 -14.42
C THR A 120 -7.29 -9.99 -15.50
N ARG A 121 -6.72 -10.59 -16.54
CA ARG A 121 -5.97 -9.88 -17.61
C ARG A 121 -6.78 -8.80 -18.32
N ASP A 122 -8.10 -8.98 -18.42
CA ASP A 122 -9.01 -7.99 -19.00
C ASP A 122 -9.12 -6.70 -18.18
N SER A 123 -8.87 -6.79 -16.87
CA SER A 123 -8.89 -5.66 -15.94
C SER A 123 -7.49 -5.18 -15.55
N HIS A 124 -6.46 -6.02 -15.72
CA HIS A 124 -5.08 -5.76 -15.32
C HIS A 124 -4.34 -4.86 -16.32
N VAL A 125 -3.96 -3.67 -15.88
CA VAL A 125 -3.01 -2.79 -16.58
C VAL A 125 -1.61 -3.01 -15.99
N PRO A 126 -0.63 -3.55 -16.76
CA PRO A 126 0.71 -3.85 -16.26
C PRO A 126 1.42 -2.64 -15.64
N LEU A 127 2.21 -2.85 -14.58
CA LEU A 127 2.93 -1.77 -13.89
C LEU A 127 4.02 -1.11 -14.75
N ASP A 128 4.55 -1.80 -15.75
CA ASP A 128 5.52 -1.29 -16.73
C ASP A 128 4.87 -0.66 -17.98
N SER A 129 3.53 -0.58 -18.00
CA SER A 129 2.79 -0.04 -19.13
C SER A 129 2.94 1.49 -19.30
N PRO A 130 2.59 2.03 -20.48
CA PRO A 130 2.58 3.48 -20.70
C PRO A 130 1.73 4.28 -19.71
N TYR A 131 0.68 3.66 -19.14
CA TYR A 131 -0.20 4.29 -18.15
C TYR A 131 0.56 4.70 -16.89
N TYR A 132 1.45 3.83 -16.38
CA TYR A 132 2.23 4.09 -15.16
C TYR A 132 3.59 4.75 -15.42
N ARG A 133 4.03 4.88 -16.68
CA ARG A 133 5.34 5.50 -16.99
C ARG A 133 5.49 6.90 -16.38
N GLY A 134 4.46 7.74 -16.50
CA GLY A 134 4.47 9.07 -15.92
C GLY A 134 4.45 9.06 -14.38
N PHE A 135 3.79 8.07 -13.79
CA PHE A 135 3.72 7.88 -12.34
C PHE A 135 5.11 7.59 -11.77
N TRP A 136 5.82 6.60 -12.33
CA TRP A 136 7.16 6.23 -11.88
C TRP A 136 8.14 7.39 -12.03
N GLY A 137 8.13 8.06 -13.19
CA GLY A 137 8.99 9.21 -13.43
C GLY A 137 8.76 10.37 -12.45
N ALA A 138 7.50 10.70 -12.17
CA ALA A 138 7.17 11.77 -11.22
C ALA A 138 7.54 11.39 -9.77
N CYS A 139 7.27 10.14 -9.35
CA CYS A 139 7.67 9.68 -8.02
C CYS A 139 9.20 9.68 -7.86
N GLU A 140 9.96 9.25 -8.86
CA GLU A 140 11.43 9.27 -8.85
C GLU A 140 11.98 10.71 -8.79
N GLU A 141 11.50 11.59 -9.69
CA GLU A 141 11.92 13.00 -9.76
C GLU A 141 11.76 13.71 -8.41
N HIS A 142 10.63 13.47 -7.74
CA HIS A 142 10.30 14.10 -6.47
C HIS A 142 10.74 13.31 -5.23
N ARG A 143 11.38 12.15 -5.41
CA ARG A 143 11.73 11.20 -4.33
C ARG A 143 10.53 10.86 -3.45
N PHE A 144 9.37 10.71 -4.07
CA PHE A 144 8.11 10.39 -3.41
C PHE A 144 8.00 8.87 -3.26
N PRO A 145 8.09 8.33 -2.02
CA PRO A 145 8.15 6.90 -1.81
C PRO A 145 6.85 6.21 -2.19
N VAL A 146 6.95 4.99 -2.72
CA VAL A 146 5.81 4.18 -3.14
C VAL A 146 5.83 2.86 -2.38
N LEU A 147 4.76 2.57 -1.65
CA LEU A 147 4.50 1.23 -1.16
C LEU A 147 3.74 0.45 -2.23
N CYS A 148 4.30 -0.70 -2.63
CA CYS A 148 3.78 -1.51 -3.73
C CYS A 148 3.42 -2.92 -3.24
N HIS A 149 2.19 -3.36 -3.50
CA HIS A 149 1.72 -4.72 -3.32
C HIS A 149 1.89 -5.48 -4.64
N VAL A 150 2.64 -6.59 -4.64
CA VAL A 150 2.94 -7.37 -5.86
C VAL A 150 2.57 -8.83 -5.65
N GLY A 151 1.45 -9.24 -6.23
CA GLY A 151 0.87 -10.56 -5.99
C GLY A 151 0.49 -10.80 -4.52
N ASP A 152 -0.12 -11.93 -4.26
CA ASP A 152 -0.37 -12.47 -2.92
C ASP A 152 0.57 -13.68 -2.69
N VAL A 153 0.29 -14.49 -1.67
CA VAL A 153 1.14 -15.61 -1.27
C VAL A 153 1.11 -16.77 -2.28
N GLU A 154 2.28 -17.26 -2.68
CA GLU A 154 2.52 -18.27 -3.73
C GLU A 154 1.54 -19.46 -3.73
N ASP A 155 1.11 -19.91 -2.54
CA ASP A 155 0.16 -21.02 -2.39
C ASP A 155 -1.13 -20.87 -3.23
N PHE A 156 -1.58 -19.63 -3.50
CA PHE A 156 -2.82 -19.35 -4.22
C PHE A 156 -2.68 -19.47 -5.75
N TRP A 157 -1.45 -19.57 -6.27
CA TRP A 157 -1.16 -19.67 -7.70
C TRP A 157 -1.22 -21.10 -8.25
N HIS A 158 -1.18 -22.10 -7.37
CA HIS A 158 -1.21 -23.51 -7.74
C HIS A 158 -2.37 -24.23 -7.06
N GLU A 159 -3.09 -25.06 -7.80
CA GLU A 159 -4.23 -25.79 -7.26
C GLU A 159 -3.79 -26.70 -6.11
N GLU A 160 -2.63 -27.33 -6.23
CA GLU A 160 -2.11 -28.30 -5.28
C GLU A 160 -1.82 -27.69 -3.90
N THR A 161 -1.37 -26.44 -3.87
CA THR A 161 -0.98 -25.72 -2.64
C THR A 161 -2.09 -24.83 -2.08
N THR A 162 -3.08 -24.45 -2.90
CA THR A 162 -4.15 -23.56 -2.45
C THR A 162 -4.93 -24.20 -1.30
N PRO A 163 -5.06 -23.53 -0.13
CA PRO A 163 -5.82 -24.06 1.00
C PRO A 163 -7.28 -24.37 0.64
N GLY A 164 -7.84 -25.45 1.20
CA GLY A 164 -9.21 -25.88 0.89
C GLY A 164 -10.27 -24.78 1.08
N TRP A 165 -10.15 -24.00 2.16
CA TRP A 165 -11.06 -22.89 2.44
C TRP A 165 -10.99 -21.76 1.40
N ALA A 166 -9.85 -21.59 0.72
CA ALA A 166 -9.64 -20.61 -0.34
C ALA A 166 -10.19 -21.12 -1.68
N LYS A 167 -10.03 -22.42 -1.97
CA LYS A 167 -10.65 -23.10 -3.11
C LYS A 167 -12.17 -22.99 -3.08
N GLU A 168 -12.78 -23.26 -1.93
CA GLU A 168 -14.24 -23.13 -1.72
C GLU A 168 -14.78 -21.72 -2.03
N ARG A 169 -13.94 -20.69 -1.85
CA ARG A 169 -14.27 -19.29 -2.13
C ARG A 169 -13.89 -18.84 -3.54
N GLY A 170 -13.26 -19.71 -4.34
CA GLY A 170 -12.75 -19.37 -5.67
C GLY A 170 -11.59 -18.38 -5.64
N TRP A 171 -10.78 -18.36 -4.58
CA TRP A 171 -9.68 -17.41 -4.41
C TRP A 171 -8.35 -17.89 -5.02
N GLY A 172 -8.29 -19.09 -5.62
CA GLY A 172 -7.09 -19.57 -6.30
C GLY A 172 -6.93 -18.95 -7.69
N TYR A 173 -5.77 -18.39 -7.98
CA TYR A 173 -5.44 -17.71 -9.26
C TYR A 173 -5.10 -18.68 -10.38
N TRP A 174 -4.88 -19.96 -10.08
CA TRP A 174 -4.83 -21.03 -11.08
C TRP A 174 -6.15 -21.15 -11.85
N ASN A 175 -7.27 -20.72 -11.23
CA ASN A 175 -8.61 -20.84 -11.79
C ASN A 175 -9.07 -19.49 -12.36
N GLY A 176 -8.63 -19.18 -13.58
CA GLY A 176 -9.03 -17.96 -14.29
C GLY A 176 -7.93 -17.45 -15.21
N ASP A 177 -8.21 -16.32 -15.86
CA ASP A 177 -7.23 -15.64 -16.72
C ASP A 177 -6.50 -14.54 -15.93
N TYR A 178 -5.67 -14.96 -14.97
CA TYR A 178 -4.83 -14.05 -14.18
C TYR A 178 -3.41 -14.00 -14.78
N PRO A 179 -2.70 -12.86 -14.69
CA PRO A 179 -1.25 -12.83 -14.87
C PRO A 179 -0.55 -13.83 -13.93
N GLY A 180 0.53 -14.45 -14.41
CA GLY A 180 1.34 -15.34 -13.58
C GLY A 180 2.07 -14.58 -12.48
N GLN A 181 2.46 -15.24 -11.38
CA GLN A 181 3.21 -14.58 -10.31
C GLN A 181 4.52 -13.97 -10.84
N GLU A 182 5.30 -14.74 -11.61
CA GLU A 182 6.55 -14.29 -12.23
C GLU A 182 6.33 -13.10 -13.18
N GLU A 183 5.20 -13.06 -13.88
CA GLU A 183 4.84 -11.94 -14.74
C GLU A 183 4.61 -10.66 -13.92
N LEU A 184 3.84 -10.74 -12.83
CA LEU A 184 3.62 -9.61 -11.91
C LEU A 184 4.94 -9.09 -11.31
N TYR A 185 5.87 -9.99 -10.98
CA TYR A 185 7.20 -9.60 -10.51
C TYR A 185 8.04 -8.97 -11.63
N SER A 186 7.98 -9.49 -12.86
CA SER A 186 8.72 -8.92 -13.99
C SER A 186 8.29 -7.50 -14.34
N GLU A 187 7.00 -7.18 -14.16
CA GLU A 187 6.46 -5.84 -14.39
C GLU A 187 7.07 -4.82 -13.42
N ILE A 188 7.17 -5.16 -12.12
CA ILE A 188 7.78 -4.26 -11.14
C ILE A 188 9.30 -4.19 -11.32
N GLU A 189 9.98 -5.30 -11.63
CA GLU A 189 11.43 -5.32 -11.88
C GLU A 189 11.82 -4.46 -13.09
N SER A 190 10.92 -4.29 -14.06
CA SER A 190 11.18 -3.47 -15.25
C SER A 190 11.13 -1.96 -14.99
N VAL A 191 10.67 -1.53 -13.82
CA VAL A 191 10.54 -0.11 -13.42
C VAL A 191 11.36 0.27 -12.19
N LEU A 192 12.04 -0.69 -11.55
CA LEU A 192 13.02 -0.47 -10.48
C LEU A 192 14.41 -0.12 -11.04
#